data_AF-A0A5C7FWH7-F1
#
_entry.id   AF-A0A5C7FWH7-F1
#
_cell.length_a   1.000
_cell.length_b   1.000
_cell.length_c   1.000
_cell.angle_alpha   90.00
_cell.angle_beta   90.00
_cell.angle_gamma   90.00
#
_symmetry.space_group_name_H-M   'P 1'
#
loop_
_entity.id
_entity.type
_entity.pdbx_description
1 polymer ?
#
loop_
_entity_poly.entity_id
_entity_poly.type
_entity_poly.pdbx_seq_one_letter_code
_entity_poly.pdbx_strand_id
1 'polypeptide(L)'
;MGILAAPQQLVRQSSTHGGGDIAARLRAWHDEATSLCFVYARSLGGLVQSGRGRIAMLNEMALTIDAGGSTLLVMLAGAAYDDAPQIFFTPDLASHFQVAGIGISLGNHDWLFFSPDEVPPTALPAIDT
;
A
#
# COMPACT_ATOMS: atom_id res chain seq x y z
N MET A 1 -1.30 -4.57 -49.28
CA MET A 1 0.07 -4.61 -48.73
C MET A 1 0.21 -3.47 -47.74
N GLY A 2 0.33 -3.78 -46.45
CA GLY A 2 0.72 -2.84 -45.37
C GLY A 2 -0.40 -2.19 -44.56
N ILE A 3 -1.03 -2.93 -43.62
CA ILE A 3 -1.77 -2.33 -42.49
C ILE A 3 -0.75 -2.09 -41.36
N LEU A 4 -0.56 -0.83 -40.97
CA LEU A 4 0.18 -0.47 -39.75
C LEU A 4 -0.68 -0.86 -38.54
N ALA A 5 -0.36 -1.98 -37.90
CA ALA A 5 -0.95 -2.35 -36.62
C ALA A 5 -0.35 -1.48 -35.50
N ALA A 6 -1.23 -0.88 -34.69
CA ALA A 6 -0.84 -0.17 -33.46
C ALA A 6 -0.14 -1.13 -32.48
N PRO A 7 0.83 -0.66 -31.67
CA PRO A 7 1.45 -1.49 -30.64
C PRO A 7 0.43 -1.76 -29.51
N GLN A 8 -0.26 -2.90 -29.60
CA GLN A 8 -1.05 -3.44 -28.51
C GLN A 8 -0.14 -4.23 -27.57
N GLN A 9 0.57 -3.54 -26.68
CA GLN A 9 1.30 -4.23 -25.61
C GLN A 9 1.34 -3.38 -24.33
N LEU A 10 0.16 -3.07 -23.79
CA LEU A 10 0.00 -2.72 -22.39
C LEU A 10 -1.39 -3.14 -21.88
N VAL A 11 -1.74 -4.41 -22.10
CA VAL A 11 -2.81 -5.03 -21.31
C VAL A 11 -2.12 -5.70 -20.13
N ARG A 12 -2.23 -5.00 -19.00
CA ARG A 12 -1.96 -5.48 -17.64
C ARG A 12 -2.26 -6.97 -17.55
N GLN A 13 -1.25 -7.78 -17.30
CA GLN A 13 -1.46 -9.04 -16.60
C GLN A 13 -1.85 -8.65 -15.18
N SER A 14 -3.15 -8.43 -14.96
CA SER A 14 -3.74 -8.52 -13.63
C SER A 14 -3.63 -9.98 -13.22
N SER A 15 -2.50 -10.31 -12.61
CA SER A 15 -2.24 -11.59 -11.98
C SER A 15 -3.23 -11.75 -10.82
N THR A 16 -4.38 -12.37 -11.05
CA THR A 16 -5.28 -12.83 -9.99
C THR A 16 -4.75 -14.10 -9.31
N HIS A 17 -3.43 -14.20 -9.14
CA HIS A 17 -2.73 -15.31 -8.50
C HIS A 17 -2.06 -14.78 -7.23
N GLY A 18 -2.86 -14.56 -6.17
CA GLY A 18 -2.35 -14.00 -4.91
C GLY A 18 -3.42 -13.60 -3.89
N GLY A 19 -4.68 -13.43 -4.30
CA GLY A 19 -5.74 -12.93 -3.41
C GLY A 19 -6.01 -13.77 -2.16
N GLY A 20 -5.80 -15.09 -2.22
CA GLY A 20 -5.96 -15.98 -1.06
C GLY A 20 -4.87 -15.79 0.01
N ASP A 21 -3.64 -15.51 -0.43
CA ASP A 21 -2.48 -15.31 0.45
C ASP A 21 -2.52 -13.91 1.10
N ILE A 22 -2.83 -12.88 0.31
CA ILE A 22 -2.95 -11.50 0.80
C ILE A 22 -4.04 -11.36 1.86
N ALA A 23 -5.22 -11.92 1.61
CA ALA A 23 -6.33 -11.87 2.57
C ALA A 23 -6.00 -12.62 3.87
N ALA A 24 -5.29 -13.75 3.79
CA ALA A 24 -4.82 -14.46 4.97
C ALA A 24 -3.81 -13.62 5.76
N ARG A 25 -2.88 -12.94 5.08
CA ARG A 25 -1.88 -12.08 5.72
C ARG A 25 -2.48 -10.86 6.41
N LEU A 26 -3.45 -10.19 5.77
CA LEU A 26 -4.19 -9.08 6.40
C LEU A 26 -4.97 -9.54 7.65
N ARG A 27 -5.60 -10.72 7.59
CA ARG A 27 -6.28 -11.31 8.75
C ARG A 27 -5.30 -11.67 9.87
N ALA A 28 -4.17 -12.28 9.54
CA ALA A 28 -3.13 -12.59 10.53
C ALA A 28 -2.65 -11.31 11.25
N TRP A 29 -2.36 -10.23 10.50
CA TRP A 29 -1.97 -8.96 11.09
C TRP A 29 -3.06 -8.33 11.97
N HIS A 30 -4.32 -8.52 11.62
CA HIS A 30 -5.46 -8.09 12.44
C HIS A 30 -5.55 -8.91 13.74
N ASP A 31 -5.56 -10.23 13.63
CA ASP A 31 -5.74 -11.18 14.74
C ASP A 31 -4.60 -11.06 15.76
N GLU A 32 -3.36 -10.84 15.29
CA GLU A 32 -2.17 -10.65 16.13
C GLU A 32 -2.01 -9.20 16.64
N ALA A 33 -2.89 -8.29 16.23
CA ALA A 33 -2.78 -6.86 16.50
C ALA A 33 -1.39 -6.28 16.16
N THR A 34 -0.81 -6.73 15.03
CA THR A 34 0.53 -6.36 14.58
C THR A 34 0.65 -4.85 14.41
N SER A 35 1.71 -4.25 14.96
CA SER A 35 2.02 -2.84 14.71
C SER A 35 2.69 -2.67 13.35
N LEU A 36 1.92 -2.16 12.39
CA LEU A 36 2.34 -1.96 11.00
C LEU A 36 2.70 -0.50 10.75
N CYS A 37 3.70 -0.27 9.92
CA CYS A 37 3.85 0.98 9.19
C CYS A 37 2.72 1.08 8.16
N PHE A 38 2.09 2.24 8.04
CA PHE A 38 1.08 2.48 7.00
C PHE A 38 1.29 3.82 6.29
N VAL A 39 0.83 3.85 5.04
CA VAL A 39 0.67 5.07 4.24
C VAL A 39 -0.71 5.03 3.62
N TYR A 40 -1.51 6.06 3.87
CA TYR A 40 -2.76 6.32 3.19
C TYR A 40 -2.61 7.61 2.38
N ALA A 41 -2.80 7.51 1.07
CA ALA A 41 -2.68 8.61 0.13
C ALA A 41 -4.00 8.79 -0.61
N ARG A 42 -4.56 10.00 -0.53
CA ARG A 42 -5.76 10.34 -1.30
C ARG A 42 -5.41 10.66 -2.75
N SER A 43 -6.29 10.24 -3.65
CA SER A 43 -6.25 10.67 -5.05
C SER A 43 -6.21 12.20 -5.17
N LEU A 44 -5.63 12.69 -6.27
CA LEU A 44 -5.51 14.11 -6.61
C LEU A 44 -4.64 14.95 -5.64
N GLY A 45 -3.70 14.31 -4.94
CA GLY A 45 -2.73 15.02 -4.10
C GLY A 45 -3.35 15.62 -2.82
N GLY A 46 -4.43 15.00 -2.34
CA GLY A 46 -5.05 15.36 -1.08
C GLY A 46 -4.23 14.94 0.13
N LEU A 47 -4.93 14.53 1.20
CA LEU A 47 -4.32 14.08 2.45
C LEU A 47 -3.40 12.87 2.22
N VAL A 48 -2.17 12.98 2.70
CA VAL A 48 -1.29 11.83 2.97
C VAL A 48 -1.19 11.68 4.48
N GLN A 49 -1.58 10.52 4.98
CA GLN A 49 -1.41 10.15 6.38
C GLN A 49 -0.52 8.92 6.45
N SER A 50 0.57 9.01 7.21
CA SER A 50 1.48 7.91 7.43
C SER A 50 1.83 7.80 8.91
N GLY A 51 2.20 6.61 9.34
CA GLY A 51 2.62 6.38 10.72
C GLY A 51 2.62 4.91 11.06
N ARG A 52 2.51 4.63 12.35
CA ARG A 52 2.28 3.27 12.84
C ARG A 52 0.84 3.12 13.28
N GLY A 53 0.28 1.95 13.00
CA GLY A 53 -1.05 1.59 13.43
C GLY A 53 -1.27 0.09 13.51
N ARG A 54 -2.49 -0.30 13.83
CA ARG A 54 -2.94 -1.68 13.85
C ARG A 54 -4.25 -1.79 13.09
N ILE A 55 -4.48 -2.92 12.42
CA ILE A 55 -5.78 -3.21 11.84
C ILE A 55 -6.73 -3.53 13.01
N ALA A 56 -7.63 -2.60 13.33
CA ALA A 56 -8.58 -2.72 14.43
C ALA A 56 -9.87 -3.44 14.02
N MET A 57 -10.21 -3.40 12.73
CA MET A 57 -11.32 -4.13 12.13
C MET A 57 -10.97 -4.45 10.68
N LEU A 58 -11.30 -5.67 10.24
CA LEU A 58 -11.21 -6.08 8.84
C LEU A 58 -12.42 -6.94 8.48
N ASN A 59 -13.17 -6.51 7.48
CA ASN A 59 -14.24 -7.30 6.86
C ASN A 59 -14.27 -7.06 5.35
N GLU A 60 -15.22 -7.66 4.65
CA GLU A 60 -15.32 -7.55 3.18
C GLU A 60 -15.59 -6.12 2.67
N MET A 61 -16.21 -5.27 3.50
CA MET A 61 -16.63 -3.92 3.11
C MET A 61 -15.68 -2.82 3.58
N ALA A 62 -15.02 -3.02 4.71
CA ALA A 62 -14.25 -1.97 5.37
C ALA A 62 -13.07 -2.52 6.17
N LEU A 63 -12.07 -1.66 6.30
CA LEU A 63 -10.94 -1.81 7.20
C LEU A 63 -10.82 -0.57 8.08
N THR A 64 -10.49 -0.79 9.35
CA THR A 64 -10.23 0.29 10.31
C THR A 64 -8.80 0.20 10.81
N ILE A 65 -8.10 1.34 10.82
CA ILE A 65 -6.75 1.48 11.38
C ILE A 65 -6.84 2.26 12.68
N ASP A 66 -6.35 1.66 13.76
CA ASP A 66 -6.04 2.40 14.98
C ASP A 66 -4.62 2.97 14.87
N ALA A 67 -4.50 4.29 14.83
CA ALA A 67 -3.26 5.04 14.69
C ALA A 67 -2.91 5.82 15.99
N GLY A 68 -3.13 5.21 17.16
CA GLY A 68 -2.63 5.66 18.47
C GLY A 68 -3.33 6.87 19.10
N GLY A 69 -4.00 7.70 18.30
CA GLY A 69 -4.87 8.79 18.75
C GLY A 69 -5.95 9.18 17.74
N SER A 70 -6.01 8.46 16.62
CA SER A 70 -7.03 8.64 15.59
C SER A 70 -7.39 7.29 14.98
N THR A 71 -8.56 7.22 14.38
CA THR A 71 -9.05 6.03 13.71
C THR A 71 -9.33 6.37 12.25
N LEU A 72 -8.71 5.63 11.33
CA LEU A 72 -9.02 5.74 9.91
C LEU A 72 -9.99 4.63 9.53
N LEU A 73 -11.13 5.01 8.97
CA LEU A 73 -12.06 4.07 8.33
C LEU A 73 -11.84 4.10 6.81
N VAL A 74 -11.59 2.93 6.23
CA VAL A 74 -11.30 2.76 4.81
C VAL A 74 -12.33 1.83 4.19
N MET A 75 -12.99 2.29 3.13
CA MET A 75 -13.95 1.49 2.37
C MET A 75 -13.22 0.62 1.35
N LEU A 76 -13.48 -0.69 1.38
CA LEU A 76 -12.82 -1.69 0.52
C LEU A 76 -13.65 -2.05 -0.72
N ALA A 77 -14.81 -1.41 -0.92
CA ALA A 77 -15.63 -1.60 -2.11
C ALA A 77 -14.82 -1.24 -3.38
N GLY A 78 -14.65 -2.22 -4.27
CA GLY A 78 -13.86 -2.06 -5.48
C GLY A 78 -12.35 -2.03 -5.25
N ALA A 79 -11.87 -2.42 -4.07
CA ALA A 79 -10.44 -2.47 -3.79
C ALA A 79 -9.72 -3.59 -4.56
N ALA A 80 -8.53 -3.29 -5.03
CA ALA A 80 -7.58 -4.24 -5.58
C ALA A 80 -6.36 -4.34 -4.66
N TYR A 81 -5.83 -5.54 -4.49
CA TYR A 81 -4.75 -5.83 -3.55
C TYR A 81 -3.52 -6.32 -4.30
N ASP A 82 -2.34 -5.95 -3.81
CA ASP A 82 -1.04 -6.29 -4.38
C ASP A 82 -0.03 -6.53 -3.24
N ASP A 83 0.81 -7.54 -3.39
CA ASP A 83 1.90 -7.86 -2.46
C ASP A 83 3.29 -7.67 -3.06
N ALA A 84 3.38 -7.16 -4.28
CA ALA A 84 4.65 -6.74 -4.85
C ALA A 84 5.30 -5.65 -3.98
N PRO A 85 6.64 -5.67 -3.80
CA PRO A 85 7.34 -4.61 -3.10
C PRO A 85 7.07 -3.23 -3.70
N GLN A 86 6.70 -2.27 -2.85
CA GLN A 86 6.35 -0.91 -3.27
C GLN A 86 7.58 -0.02 -3.26
N ILE A 87 7.70 0.85 -4.27
CA ILE A 87 8.83 1.76 -4.41
C ILE A 87 8.54 3.04 -3.63
N PHE A 88 9.48 3.42 -2.77
CA PHE A 88 9.47 4.71 -2.09
C PHE A 88 10.74 5.49 -2.48
N PHE A 89 10.58 6.80 -2.63
CA PHE A 89 11.69 7.70 -2.92
C PHE A 89 12.21 8.32 -1.63
N THR A 90 13.51 8.56 -1.61
CA THR A 90 14.13 9.42 -0.60
C THR A 90 13.59 10.85 -0.71
N PRO A 91 13.57 11.64 0.38
CA PRO A 91 13.00 12.98 0.35
C PRO A 91 13.64 13.93 -0.68
N ASP A 92 14.93 13.73 -0.99
CA ASP A 92 15.67 14.50 -2.00
C ASP A 92 15.48 13.97 -3.44
N LEU A 93 14.72 12.88 -3.59
CA LEU A 93 14.47 12.16 -4.85
C LEU A 93 15.74 11.63 -5.53
N ALA A 94 16.88 11.59 -4.84
CA ALA A 94 18.15 11.15 -5.41
C ALA A 94 18.23 9.62 -5.53
N SER A 95 17.47 8.90 -4.68
CA SER A 95 17.44 7.44 -4.66
C SER A 95 16.05 6.91 -4.31
N HIS A 96 15.87 5.60 -4.49
CA HIS A 96 14.65 4.88 -4.14
C HIS A 96 14.98 3.56 -3.47
N PHE A 97 14.00 3.01 -2.76
CA PHE A 97 14.09 1.70 -2.11
C PHE A 97 12.74 0.98 -2.26
N GLN A 98 12.79 -0.34 -2.15
CA GLN A 98 11.60 -1.19 -2.20
C GLN A 98 11.23 -1.64 -0.79
N VAL A 99 9.95 -1.59 -0.46
CA VAL A 99 9.42 -2.01 0.83
C VAL A 99 8.42 -3.14 0.59
N ALA A 100 8.67 -4.30 1.20
CA ALA A 100 7.74 -5.42 1.20
C ALA A 100 6.49 -5.06 2.02
N GLY A 101 5.32 -5.48 1.56
CA GLY A 101 4.07 -5.13 2.23
C GLY A 101 2.84 -5.54 1.43
N ILE A 102 1.72 -4.92 1.77
CA ILE A 102 0.45 -5.06 1.03
C ILE A 102 0.01 -3.68 0.58
N GLY A 103 -0.04 -3.48 -0.73
CA GLY A 103 -0.68 -2.35 -1.37
C GLY A 103 -2.16 -2.63 -1.62
N ILE A 104 -2.99 -1.61 -1.41
CA ILE A 104 -4.44 -1.65 -1.59
C ILE A 104 -4.83 -0.41 -2.41
N SER A 105 -5.18 -0.64 -3.67
CA SER A 105 -5.78 0.40 -4.52
C SER A 105 -7.28 0.42 -4.28
N LEU A 106 -7.80 1.55 -3.80
CA LEU A 106 -9.20 1.67 -3.38
C LEU A 106 -10.10 2.09 -4.55
N GLY A 107 -11.39 1.75 -4.47
CA GLY A 107 -12.34 2.03 -5.55
C GLY A 107 -12.53 3.53 -5.86
N ASN A 108 -12.18 4.41 -4.92
CA ASN A 108 -12.17 5.86 -5.08
C ASN A 108 -10.82 6.43 -5.56
N HIS A 109 -9.92 5.57 -6.05
CA HIS A 109 -8.56 5.89 -6.49
C HIS A 109 -7.59 6.32 -5.40
N ASP A 110 -8.00 6.24 -4.13
CA ASP A 110 -7.05 6.36 -3.02
C ASP A 110 -6.16 5.11 -2.95
N TRP A 111 -5.06 5.23 -2.25
CA TRP A 111 -4.11 4.15 -2.07
C TRP A 111 -3.75 3.99 -0.60
N LEU A 112 -3.73 2.74 -0.14
CA LEU A 112 -3.32 2.36 1.20
C LEU A 112 -2.20 1.32 1.10
N PHE A 113 -1.18 1.45 1.92
CA PHE A 113 -0.08 0.50 2.01
C PHE A 113 0.19 0.13 3.47
N PHE A 114 0.45 -1.15 3.71
CA PHE A 114 0.90 -1.69 4.99
C PHE A 114 2.23 -2.42 4.86
N SER A 115 3.11 -2.25 5.83
CA SER A 115 4.33 -3.04 5.96
C SER A 115 4.61 -3.38 7.43
N PRO A 116 5.08 -4.60 7.75
CA PRO A 116 5.56 -4.93 9.08
C PRO A 116 6.94 -4.32 9.38
N ASP A 117 7.70 -4.00 8.33
CA ASP A 117 9.07 -3.53 8.44
C ASP A 117 9.13 -2.01 8.57
N GLU A 118 10.12 -1.54 9.31
CA GLU A 118 10.49 -0.12 9.30
C GLU A 118 11.25 0.21 8.02
N VAL A 119 11.07 1.46 7.56
CA VAL A 119 11.84 2.00 6.45
C VAL A 119 13.34 1.85 6.77
N PRO A 120 14.17 1.32 5.85
CA PRO A 120 15.60 1.16 6.09
C PRO A 120 16.25 2.48 6.52
N PRO A 121 17.18 2.49 7.51
CA PRO A 121 17.85 3.71 7.97
C PRO A 121 18.55 4.48 6.83
N THR A 122 18.98 3.77 5.79
CA THR A 122 19.61 4.31 4.58
C THR A 122 18.69 5.24 3.76
N ALA A 123 17.39 5.26 4.04
CA ALA A 123 16.42 6.15 3.39
C ALA A 123 16.35 7.54 4.03
N LEU A 124 16.98 7.74 5.19
CA LEU A 124 17.06 9.03 5.85
C LEU A 124 18.39 9.68 5.46
N PRO A 125 18.40 10.94 4.99
CA PRO A 125 19.66 11.65 4.79
C PRO A 125 20.42 11.66 6.11
N ALA A 126 21.74 11.44 6.06
CA ALA A 126 22.60 11.62 7.23
C ALA A 126 22.38 13.05 7.73
N ILE A 127 21.82 13.20 8.93
CA ILE A 127 21.83 14.48 9.60
C ILE A 127 23.26 14.64 10.10
N ASP A 128 24.09 15.33 9.33
CA ASP A 128 25.37 15.82 9.80
C ASP A 128 25.07 16.79 10.96
N THR A 129 25.24 16.31 12.19
CA THR A 129 25.24 17.13 13.42
C THR A 129 26.62 17.71 13.68
#